data_AF-A0A7Y2UUE8-F1
#
_entry.id   AF-A0A7Y2UUE8-F1
#
_cell.length_a   1.000
_cell.length_b   1.000
_cell.length_c   1.000
_cell.angle_alpha   90.00
_cell.angle_beta   90.00
_cell.angle_gamma   90.00
#
_symmetry.space_group_name_H-M   'P 1'
#
loop_
_entity.id
_entity.type
_entity.pdbx_description
1 polymer ?
#
loop_
_entity_poly.entity_id
_entity_poly.type
_entity_poly.pdbx_seq_one_letter_code
_entity_poly.pdbx_strand_id
1 'polypeptide(L)'
;MLRMITFVSALIVATSAGAQHAHQHGNMPKETGQATFAAIAEIAALLNSDPATDWETVNLDALREHLLDMDRVTMGASVDVNEGPDATTFAVTGTGEVIGAIQRMTEAHSGMLATETGWVVSTQRTDTGAVMRIATNDPADHARVKGLGFFGVMTIGAHHQMHHLELARGVDPHH
;
A
#
# COMPACT_ATOMS: atom_id res chain seq x y z
N MET A 1 -8.34 85.05 -27.51
CA MET A 1 -8.15 83.82 -28.31
C MET A 1 -7.82 82.69 -27.35
N LEU A 2 -8.79 81.81 -27.11
CA LEU A 2 -8.76 80.73 -26.12
C LEU A 2 -8.10 79.49 -26.76
N ARG A 3 -7.01 78.98 -26.19
CA ARG A 3 -6.47 77.65 -26.56
C ARG A 3 -6.75 76.68 -25.42
N MET A 4 -7.82 75.90 -25.61
CA MET A 4 -8.14 74.69 -24.84
C MET A 4 -6.99 73.69 -24.99
N ILE A 5 -6.39 73.27 -23.87
CA ILE A 5 -5.50 72.11 -23.83
C ILE A 5 -6.32 70.99 -23.19
N THR A 6 -6.75 70.05 -24.03
CA THR A 6 -7.47 68.84 -23.64
C THR A 6 -6.49 67.89 -22.96
N PHE A 7 -6.65 67.63 -21.67
CA PHE A 7 -5.98 66.50 -21.01
C PHE A 7 -6.74 65.22 -21.35
N VAL A 8 -6.13 64.34 -22.13
CA VAL A 8 -6.63 62.97 -22.34
C VAL A 8 -6.06 62.10 -21.21
N SER A 9 -6.90 61.79 -20.22
CA SER A 9 -6.59 60.75 -19.23
C SER A 9 -6.74 59.39 -19.89
N ALA A 10 -5.62 58.71 -20.14
CA ALA A 10 -5.62 57.30 -20.51
C ALA A 10 -5.97 56.46 -19.27
N LEU A 11 -7.20 55.93 -19.24
CA LEU A 11 -7.61 54.94 -18.25
C LEU A 11 -6.98 53.59 -18.63
N ILE A 12 -5.89 53.22 -17.97
CA ILE A 12 -5.32 51.87 -18.09
C ILE A 12 -6.22 50.94 -17.28
N VAL A 13 -7.11 50.23 -17.97
CA VAL A 13 -7.82 49.09 -17.40
C VAL A 13 -6.81 47.94 -17.31
N ALA A 14 -6.18 47.78 -16.15
CA ALA A 14 -5.42 46.58 -15.85
C ALA A 14 -6.41 45.41 -15.79
N THR A 15 -6.46 44.60 -16.84
CA THR A 15 -7.19 43.34 -16.83
C THR A 15 -6.60 42.45 -15.75
N SER A 16 -7.36 42.17 -14.70
CA SER A 16 -7.03 41.22 -13.62
C SER A 16 -7.11 39.76 -14.10
N ALA A 17 -6.51 39.46 -15.26
CA ALA A 17 -6.51 38.14 -15.90
C ALA A 17 -5.12 37.48 -15.88
N GLY A 18 -4.17 38.03 -15.13
CA GLY A 18 -2.81 37.50 -14.97
C GLY A 18 -2.34 37.42 -13.51
N ALA A 19 -3.26 37.38 -12.55
CA ALA A 19 -2.96 37.34 -11.11
C ALA A 19 -3.55 36.12 -10.41
N GLN A 20 -3.65 34.99 -11.10
CA GLN A 20 -3.99 33.71 -10.48
C GLN A 20 -2.91 32.69 -10.79
N HIS A 21 -2.31 32.17 -9.70
CA HIS A 21 -1.40 31.04 -9.63
C HIS A 21 0.10 31.28 -9.88
N ALA A 22 0.66 32.36 -9.33
CA ALA A 22 1.99 32.26 -8.73
C ALA A 22 1.81 31.79 -7.27
N HIS A 23 1.58 30.49 -7.07
CA HIS A 23 1.63 29.93 -5.72
C HIS A 23 3.08 29.96 -5.24
N GLN A 24 3.36 30.86 -4.31
CA GLN A 24 4.50 30.72 -3.40
C GLN A 24 4.51 29.29 -2.85
N HIS A 25 5.60 28.55 -3.08
CA HIS A 25 5.93 27.33 -2.34
C HIS A 25 6.29 27.70 -0.90
N GLY A 26 5.31 28.18 -0.13
CA GLY A 26 5.42 28.50 1.27
C GLY A 26 4.79 27.39 2.10
N ASN A 27 5.64 26.56 2.74
CA ASN A 27 5.29 25.71 3.88
C ASN A 27 3.95 24.94 3.79
N MET A 28 3.64 24.36 2.64
CA MET A 28 2.53 23.42 2.53
C MET A 28 2.89 22.11 3.25
N PRO A 29 1.99 21.54 4.09
CA PRO A 29 2.17 20.20 4.63
C PRO A 29 2.46 19.23 3.49
N LYS A 30 3.62 18.55 3.57
CA LYS A 30 4.03 17.54 2.58
C LYS A 30 3.53 16.15 2.94
N GLU A 31 3.24 15.93 4.22
CA GLU A 31 2.73 14.67 4.73
C GLU A 31 1.23 14.58 4.47
N THR A 32 0.83 13.62 3.64
CA THR A 32 -0.54 13.11 3.71
C THR A 32 -0.61 12.30 5.00
N GLY A 33 -1.32 12.79 6.02
CA GLY A 33 -1.27 12.26 7.39
C GLY A 33 -1.69 10.79 7.60
N GLN A 34 -1.78 9.98 6.54
CA GLN A 34 -2.12 8.57 6.57
C GLN A 34 -1.37 7.80 5.45
N ALA A 35 -0.73 6.68 5.81
CA ALA A 35 0.19 5.93 4.93
C ALA A 35 -0.50 5.27 3.71
N THR A 36 -1.74 4.78 3.86
CA THR A 36 -2.53 4.24 2.75
C THR A 36 -2.82 5.29 1.68
N PHE A 37 -3.19 6.50 2.09
CA PHE A 37 -3.44 7.60 1.16
C PHE A 37 -2.15 8.01 0.43
N ALA A 38 -1.01 8.04 1.15
CA ALA A 38 0.29 8.31 0.54
C ALA A 38 0.63 7.28 -0.55
N ALA A 39 0.45 5.99 -0.27
CA ALA A 39 0.70 4.91 -1.22
C ALA A 39 -0.20 4.98 -2.45
N ILE A 40 -1.50 5.25 -2.26
CA ILE A 40 -2.43 5.43 -3.38
C ILE A 40 -2.05 6.65 -4.23
N ALA A 41 -1.70 7.77 -3.61
CA ALA A 41 -1.29 8.98 -4.30
C ALA A 41 -0.02 8.77 -5.13
N GLU A 42 0.97 8.07 -4.58
CA GLU A 42 2.20 7.71 -5.28
C GLU A 42 1.90 6.85 -6.52
N ILE A 43 1.08 5.81 -6.38
CA ILE A 43 0.73 4.94 -7.51
C ILE A 43 -0.13 5.66 -8.55
N ALA A 44 -1.07 6.50 -8.14
CA ALA A 44 -1.83 7.32 -9.07
C ALA A 44 -0.93 8.29 -9.86
N ALA A 45 0.11 8.82 -9.24
CA ALA A 45 1.10 9.65 -9.94
C ALA A 45 1.93 8.84 -10.94
N LEU A 46 2.36 7.62 -10.57
CA LEU A 46 3.08 6.72 -11.47
C LEU A 46 2.23 6.36 -12.70
N LEU A 47 0.97 5.95 -12.50
CA LEU A 47 0.03 5.62 -13.58
C LEU A 47 -0.21 6.82 -14.51
N ASN A 48 -0.41 8.02 -13.96
CA ASN A 48 -0.59 9.25 -14.76
C ASN A 48 0.66 9.64 -15.56
N SER A 49 1.85 9.31 -15.08
CA SER A 49 3.12 9.65 -15.74
C SER A 49 3.53 8.65 -16.84
N ASP A 50 2.94 7.45 -16.83
CA ASP A 50 3.23 6.39 -17.79
C ASP A 50 2.26 6.47 -18.99
N PRO A 51 2.72 6.89 -20.20
CA PRO A 51 1.85 6.98 -21.38
C PRO A 51 1.38 5.60 -21.88
N ALA A 52 1.91 4.50 -21.36
CA ALA A 52 1.47 3.14 -21.65
C ALA A 52 0.41 2.62 -20.67
N THR A 53 0.00 3.41 -19.68
CA THR A 53 -1.09 3.02 -18.76
C THR A 53 -2.39 2.78 -19.53
N ASP A 54 -2.91 1.56 -19.41
CA ASP A 54 -4.25 1.22 -19.87
C ASP A 54 -5.28 1.60 -18.81
N TRP A 55 -5.98 2.72 -19.03
CA TRP A 55 -6.97 3.25 -18.10
C TRP A 55 -8.23 2.39 -18.01
N GLU A 56 -8.48 1.46 -18.95
CA GLU A 56 -9.62 0.55 -18.87
C GLU A 56 -9.40 -0.57 -17.85
N THR A 57 -8.15 -0.87 -17.48
CA THR A 57 -7.81 -1.92 -16.51
C THR A 57 -7.44 -1.40 -15.13
N VAL A 58 -7.14 -0.10 -14.98
CA VAL A 58 -6.76 0.50 -13.70
C VAL A 58 -7.83 0.26 -12.63
N ASN A 59 -7.40 -0.22 -11.45
CA ASN A 59 -8.26 -0.55 -10.32
C ASN A 59 -7.64 -0.10 -8.99
N LEU A 60 -7.80 1.18 -8.65
CA LEU A 60 -7.33 1.73 -7.37
C LEU A 60 -8.16 1.26 -6.18
N ASP A 61 -9.39 0.79 -6.40
CA ASP A 61 -10.21 0.21 -5.33
C ASP A 61 -9.62 -1.13 -4.86
N ALA A 62 -9.12 -1.97 -5.77
CA ALA A 62 -8.41 -3.20 -5.42
C ALA A 62 -7.15 -2.91 -4.59
N LEU A 63 -6.35 -1.92 -5.00
CA LEU A 63 -5.21 -1.47 -4.20
C LEU A 63 -5.64 -0.97 -2.82
N ARG A 64 -6.70 -0.16 -2.74
CA ARG A 64 -7.21 0.36 -1.46
C ARG A 64 -7.64 -0.77 -0.53
N GLU A 65 -8.39 -1.76 -1.03
CA GLU A 65 -8.83 -2.91 -0.23
C GLU A 65 -7.64 -3.74 0.26
N HIS A 66 -6.61 -3.93 -0.58
CA HIS A 66 -5.37 -4.60 -0.16
C HIS A 66 -4.67 -3.85 0.98
N LEU A 67 -4.47 -2.53 0.84
CA LEU A 67 -3.84 -1.71 1.87
C LEU A 67 -4.66 -1.68 3.18
N LEU A 68 -5.99 -1.75 3.08
CA LEU A 68 -6.87 -1.85 4.23
C LEU A 68 -6.74 -3.21 4.93
N ASP A 69 -6.57 -4.29 4.17
CA ASP A 69 -6.29 -5.61 4.74
C ASP A 69 -4.93 -5.66 5.43
N MET A 70 -3.89 -5.02 4.85
CA MET A 70 -2.59 -4.86 5.50
C MET A 70 -2.72 -4.15 6.85
N ASP A 71 -3.45 -3.04 6.91
CA ASP A 71 -3.66 -2.28 8.15
C ASP A 71 -4.44 -3.11 9.19
N ARG A 72 -5.55 -3.74 8.78
CA ARG A 72 -6.37 -4.61 9.65
C ARG A 72 -5.57 -5.77 10.23
N VAL A 73 -4.76 -6.45 9.42
CA VAL A 73 -3.93 -7.56 9.90
C VAL A 73 -2.87 -7.03 10.86
N THR A 74 -2.15 -5.97 10.48
CA THR A 74 -1.03 -5.44 11.28
C THR A 74 -1.49 -4.91 12.63
N MET A 75 -2.64 -4.24 12.67
CA MET A 75 -3.11 -3.53 13.86
C MET A 75 -4.16 -4.30 14.66
N GLY A 76 -4.87 -5.25 14.02
CA GLY A 76 -6.04 -5.90 14.59
C GLY A 76 -5.91 -7.40 14.84
N ALA A 77 -4.90 -8.07 14.28
CA ALA A 77 -4.73 -9.51 14.48
C ALA A 77 -4.02 -9.85 15.79
N SER A 78 -4.37 -10.99 16.37
CA SER A 78 -3.65 -11.64 17.47
C SER A 78 -3.01 -12.92 16.97
N VAL A 79 -1.82 -13.24 17.49
CA VAL A 79 -1.02 -14.37 17.02
C VAL A 79 -0.61 -15.25 18.19
N ASP A 80 -1.06 -16.50 18.18
CA ASP A 80 -0.53 -17.55 19.03
C ASP A 80 0.54 -18.34 18.26
N VAL A 81 1.71 -18.47 18.87
CA VAL A 81 2.87 -19.13 18.25
C VAL A 81 3.09 -20.50 18.88
N ASN A 82 3.12 -21.55 18.05
CA ASN A 82 3.53 -22.89 18.45
C ASN A 82 4.85 -23.25 17.77
N GLU A 83 5.88 -23.39 18.58
CA GLU A 83 7.23 -23.74 18.14
C GLU A 83 7.43 -25.26 18.22
N GLY A 84 7.57 -25.89 17.06
CA GLY A 84 8.00 -27.27 16.92
C GLY A 84 9.48 -27.37 16.52
N PRO A 85 10.08 -28.56 16.63
CA PRO A 85 11.48 -28.78 16.23
C PRO A 85 11.73 -28.53 14.74
N ASP A 86 10.73 -28.80 13.88
CA ASP A 86 10.87 -28.74 12.41
C ASP A 86 9.96 -27.68 11.76
N ALA A 87 9.15 -26.97 12.56
CA ALA A 87 8.34 -25.85 12.08
C ALA A 87 7.90 -24.88 13.15
N THR A 88 7.65 -23.65 12.74
CA THR A 88 6.89 -22.66 13.52
C THR A 88 5.48 -22.56 12.95
N THR A 89 4.48 -22.61 13.82
CA THR A 89 3.07 -22.43 13.45
C THR A 89 2.52 -21.16 14.10
N PHE A 90 1.92 -20.30 13.28
CA PHE A 90 1.24 -19.08 13.68
C PHE A 90 -0.27 -19.30 13.55
N ALA A 91 -0.97 -19.36 14.67
CA ALA A 91 -2.43 -19.27 14.69
C ALA A 91 -2.82 -17.79 14.79
N VAL A 92 -3.27 -17.23 13.68
CA VAL A 92 -3.59 -15.81 13.53
C VAL A 92 -5.11 -15.65 13.60
N THR A 93 -5.56 -14.87 14.58
CA THR A 93 -6.98 -14.69 14.88
C THR A 93 -7.36 -13.22 14.93
N GLY A 94 -8.64 -12.94 14.65
CA GLY A 94 -9.19 -11.59 14.71
C GLY A 94 -10.67 -11.61 14.99
N THR A 95 -11.30 -10.45 14.90
CA THR A 95 -12.75 -10.27 15.05
C THR A 95 -13.30 -9.41 13.93
N GLY A 96 -14.59 -9.56 13.61
CA GLY A 96 -15.24 -8.78 12.55
C GLY A 96 -14.51 -8.85 11.22
N GLU A 97 -14.25 -7.70 10.61
CA GLU A 97 -13.60 -7.60 9.29
C GLU A 97 -12.13 -8.06 9.29
N VAL A 98 -11.48 -8.11 10.46
CA VAL A 98 -10.08 -8.58 10.58
C VAL A 98 -9.98 -10.06 10.21
N ILE A 99 -11.02 -10.87 10.45
CA ILE A 99 -11.02 -12.30 10.11
C ILE A 99 -10.80 -12.49 8.60
N GLY A 100 -11.57 -11.77 7.78
CA GLY A 100 -11.44 -11.84 6.32
C GLY A 100 -10.10 -11.30 5.83
N ALA A 101 -9.58 -10.24 6.45
CA ALA A 101 -8.27 -9.69 6.13
C ALA A 101 -7.15 -10.69 6.42
N ILE A 102 -7.18 -11.35 7.58
CA ILE A 102 -6.21 -12.40 7.94
C ILE A 102 -6.25 -13.53 6.91
N GLN A 103 -7.45 -14.02 6.56
CA GLN A 103 -7.60 -15.12 5.60
C GLN A 103 -6.99 -14.79 4.25
N ARG A 104 -7.34 -13.63 3.67
CA ARG A 104 -6.83 -13.20 2.37
C ARG A 104 -5.33 -12.96 2.40
N MET A 105 -4.84 -12.18 3.37
CA MET A 105 -3.43 -11.80 3.44
C MET A 105 -2.52 -13.00 3.69
N THR A 106 -2.87 -13.86 4.65
CA THR A 106 -2.06 -15.03 5.02
C THR A 106 -1.92 -15.99 3.84
N GLU A 107 -3.01 -16.24 3.11
CA GLU A 107 -3.00 -17.11 1.93
C GLU A 107 -2.20 -16.48 0.78
N ALA A 108 -2.49 -15.22 0.45
CA ALA A 108 -1.81 -14.45 -0.59
C ALA A 108 -0.29 -14.41 -0.41
N HIS A 109 0.20 -14.22 0.81
CA HIS A 109 1.63 -14.09 1.08
C HIS A 109 2.36 -15.43 1.18
N SER A 110 1.64 -16.54 1.32
CA SER A 110 2.26 -17.86 1.55
C SER A 110 3.15 -18.32 0.39
N GLY A 111 2.65 -18.24 -0.85
CA GLY A 111 3.40 -18.63 -2.05
C GLY A 111 4.58 -17.70 -2.35
N MET A 112 4.40 -16.40 -2.11
CA MET A 112 5.46 -15.40 -2.23
C MET A 112 6.57 -15.66 -1.20
N LEU A 113 6.21 -15.82 0.08
CA LEU A 113 7.17 -16.13 1.14
C LEU A 113 7.95 -17.42 0.84
N ALA A 114 7.27 -18.48 0.39
CA ALA A 114 7.93 -19.73 0.01
C ALA A 114 8.93 -19.53 -1.14
N THR A 115 8.57 -18.71 -2.14
CA THR A 115 9.43 -18.41 -3.30
C THR A 115 10.67 -17.60 -2.90
N GLU A 116 10.48 -16.57 -2.08
CA GLU A 116 11.55 -15.64 -1.65
C GLU A 116 12.54 -16.27 -0.67
N THR A 117 12.09 -17.25 0.12
CA THR A 117 12.90 -17.84 1.19
C THR A 117 13.34 -19.27 0.91
N GLY A 118 12.63 -20.00 0.04
CA GLY A 118 12.79 -21.44 -0.11
C GLY A 118 12.21 -22.26 1.06
N TRP A 119 11.53 -21.64 2.02
CA TRP A 119 10.87 -22.34 3.12
C TRP A 119 9.64 -23.11 2.66
N VAL A 120 9.29 -24.17 3.37
CA VAL A 120 8.02 -24.88 3.17
C VAL A 120 6.94 -24.16 3.96
N VAL A 121 6.14 -23.35 3.26
CA VAL A 121 5.05 -22.57 3.83
C VAL A 121 3.71 -23.21 3.47
N SER A 122 2.84 -23.44 4.46
CA SER A 122 1.46 -23.85 4.24
C SER A 122 0.50 -23.00 5.06
N THR A 123 -0.72 -22.84 4.56
CA THR A 123 -1.76 -22.06 5.21
C THR A 123 -3.09 -22.81 5.25
N GLN A 124 -3.90 -22.51 6.26
CA GLN A 124 -5.25 -23.02 6.39
C GLN A 124 -6.15 -21.94 6.97
N ARG A 125 -7.25 -21.61 6.28
CA ARG A 125 -8.27 -20.71 6.83
C ARG A 125 -8.98 -21.35 8.02
N THR A 126 -9.36 -20.54 8.99
CA THR A 126 -10.18 -20.92 10.15
C THR A 126 -11.36 -19.97 10.28
N ASP A 127 -12.34 -20.31 11.11
CA ASP A 127 -13.51 -19.44 11.36
C ASP A 127 -13.14 -18.09 12.01
N THR A 128 -11.96 -18.01 12.64
CA THR A 128 -11.48 -16.83 13.35
C THR A 128 -10.27 -16.16 12.69
N GLY A 129 -9.77 -16.68 11.56
CA GLY A 129 -8.62 -16.16 10.85
C GLY A 129 -7.94 -17.22 10.00
N ALA A 130 -6.66 -17.49 10.26
CA ALA A 130 -5.88 -18.48 9.52
C ALA A 130 -4.73 -19.05 10.36
N VAL A 131 -4.27 -20.23 9.99
CA VAL A 131 -3.05 -20.84 10.49
C VAL A 131 -2.01 -20.80 9.38
N MET A 132 -0.83 -20.27 9.68
CA MET A 132 0.35 -20.35 8.82
C MET A 132 1.39 -21.25 9.46
N ARG A 133 1.92 -22.23 8.73
CA ARG A 133 2.99 -23.11 9.18
C ARG A 133 4.20 -22.93 8.26
N ILE A 134 5.36 -22.67 8.86
CA ILE A 134 6.63 -22.50 8.15
C ILE A 134 7.60 -23.58 8.66
N ALA A 135 8.07 -24.43 7.74
CA ALA A 135 9.12 -25.41 7.99
C ALA A 135 10.40 -25.07 7.23
N THR A 136 11.52 -25.31 7.90
CA THR A 136 12.87 -25.22 7.35
C THR A 136 13.76 -26.24 8.07
N ASN A 137 14.77 -26.77 7.39
CA ASN A 137 15.72 -27.71 8.00
C ASN A 137 16.99 -26.99 8.51
N ASP A 138 17.11 -25.68 8.28
CA ASP A 138 18.23 -24.87 8.73
C ASP A 138 17.92 -24.25 10.11
N PRO A 139 18.72 -24.57 11.17
CA PRO A 139 18.56 -23.95 12.49
C PRO A 139 18.61 -22.42 12.49
N ALA A 140 19.40 -21.81 11.59
CA ALA A 140 19.49 -20.35 11.47
C ALA A 140 18.19 -19.75 10.93
N ASP A 141 17.56 -20.39 9.93
CA ASP A 141 16.27 -19.97 9.43
C ASP A 141 15.15 -20.23 10.44
N HIS A 142 15.23 -21.33 11.19
CA HIS A 142 14.32 -21.57 12.31
C HIS A 142 14.36 -20.42 13.33
N ALA A 143 15.57 -20.00 13.71
CA ALA A 143 15.76 -18.84 14.59
C ALA A 143 15.26 -17.54 13.94
N ARG A 144 15.42 -17.38 12.62
CA ARG A 144 14.94 -16.21 11.87
C ARG A 144 13.41 -16.13 11.83
N VAL A 145 12.72 -17.22 11.50
CA VAL A 145 11.24 -17.29 11.51
C VAL A 145 10.71 -16.93 12.90
N LYS A 146 11.32 -17.50 13.95
CA LYS A 146 10.96 -17.18 15.33
C LYS A 146 11.18 -15.71 15.67
N GLY A 147 12.34 -15.16 15.32
CA GLY A 147 12.70 -13.78 15.63
C GLY A 147 11.82 -12.75 14.91
N LEU A 148 11.39 -13.07 13.69
CA LEU A 148 10.48 -12.22 12.92
C LEU A 148 9.03 -12.31 13.41
N GLY A 149 8.61 -13.50 13.86
CA GLY A 149 7.21 -13.79 14.13
C GLY A 149 6.32 -13.62 12.90
N PHE A 150 5.00 -13.74 13.07
CA PHE A 150 4.06 -13.64 11.95
C PHE A 150 4.17 -12.30 11.20
N PHE A 151 4.11 -11.17 11.92
CA PHE A 151 4.14 -9.86 11.27
C PHE A 151 5.44 -9.59 10.52
N GLY A 152 6.59 -10.02 11.04
CA GLY A 152 7.86 -9.86 10.36
C GLY A 152 8.03 -10.78 9.15
N VAL A 153 7.51 -12.02 9.18
CA VAL A 153 7.57 -12.88 7.99
C VAL A 153 6.66 -12.38 6.88
N MET A 154 5.54 -11.73 7.23
CA MET A 154 4.62 -11.12 6.26
C MET A 154 5.22 -9.93 5.50
N THR A 155 6.36 -9.38 5.95
CA THR A 155 7.08 -8.31 5.23
C THR A 155 8.29 -8.83 4.43
N ILE A 156 8.53 -10.15 4.41
CA ILE A 156 9.58 -10.72 3.56
C ILE A 156 9.07 -10.75 2.12
N GLY A 157 9.87 -10.17 1.23
CA GLY A 157 9.59 -10.06 -0.20
C GLY A 157 9.82 -8.63 -0.66
N ALA A 158 10.75 -8.42 -1.58
CA ALA A 158 11.20 -7.09 -2.00
C ALA A 158 10.22 -6.37 -2.95
N HIS A 159 8.96 -6.84 -3.04
CA HIS A 159 8.08 -6.52 -4.15
C HIS A 159 6.72 -5.94 -3.74
N HIS A 160 6.48 -5.57 -2.47
CA HIS A 160 5.19 -4.97 -2.08
C HIS A 160 4.84 -3.74 -2.93
N GLN A 161 5.81 -2.91 -3.31
CA GLN A 161 5.57 -1.76 -4.18
C GLN A 161 5.19 -2.17 -5.61
N MET A 162 5.87 -3.17 -6.18
CA MET A 162 5.53 -3.70 -7.51
C MET A 162 4.17 -4.36 -7.50
N HIS A 163 3.90 -5.15 -6.46
CA HIS A 163 2.64 -5.80 -6.20
C HIS A 163 1.48 -4.80 -6.08
N HIS A 164 1.67 -3.69 -5.34
CA HIS A 164 0.70 -2.61 -5.26
C HIS A 164 0.45 -1.98 -6.64
N LEU A 165 1.49 -1.80 -7.46
CA LEU A 165 1.36 -1.27 -8.81
C LEU A 165 0.63 -2.25 -9.75
N GLU A 166 0.88 -3.55 -9.64
CA GLU A 166 0.18 -4.60 -10.39
C GLU A 166 -1.30 -4.64 -10.05
N LEU A 167 -1.65 -4.63 -8.74
CA LEU A 167 -3.03 -4.52 -8.28
C LEU A 167 -3.71 -3.27 -8.83
N ALA A 168 -3.02 -2.12 -8.79
CA ALA A 168 -3.54 -0.87 -9.31
C ALA A 168 -3.71 -0.87 -10.85
N ARG A 169 -2.94 -1.68 -11.57
CA ARG A 169 -3.10 -1.91 -13.02
C ARG A 169 -4.21 -2.92 -13.35
N GLY A 170 -4.86 -3.51 -12.33
CA GLY A 170 -5.92 -4.50 -12.49
C GLY A 170 -5.41 -5.93 -12.69
N VAL A 171 -4.12 -6.18 -12.47
CA VAL A 171 -3.58 -7.54 -12.42
C VAL A 171 -3.88 -8.12 -11.05
N ASP A 172 -4.37 -9.36 -11.00
CA ASP A 172 -4.53 -10.09 -9.75
C ASP A 172 -3.32 -11.03 -9.53
N PRO A 173 -2.26 -10.58 -8.85
CA PRO A 173 -1.08 -11.39 -8.55
C PRO A 173 -1.35 -12.53 -7.56
N HIS A 174 -2.59 -12.69 -7.07
CA HIS A 174 -2.98 -13.76 -6.15
C HIS A 174 -3.79 -14.87 -6.83
N HIS A 175 -4.05 -14.79 -8.15
CA HIS A 175 -4.79 -15.79 -8.93
C HIS A 175 -4.07 -16.25 -10.20
#